data_AF-A0A7V5HPQ2-F1
#
_entry.id   AF-A0A7V5HPQ2-F1
#
_cell.length_a   1.000
_cell.length_b   1.000
_cell.length_c   1.000
_cell.angle_alpha   90.00
_cell.angle_beta   90.00
_cell.angle_gamma   90.00
#
_symmetry.space_group_name_H-M   'P 1'
#
loop_
_entity.id
_entity.type
_entity.pdbx_description
1 polymer ?
#
loop_
_entity_poly.entity_id
_entity_poly.type
_entity_poly.pdbx_seq_one_letter_code
_entity_poly.pdbx_strand_id
1 'polypeptide(L)'
;MKGKNIRAKNWFFVIYILAAFLLINIISTNWHARLDLTENKRYTLSSSTKEILKNLDDIVIVKVFFSENLPPYLLPIKEQLKDLLEEYKSYAHGKIQVEFFDPTKDKKLEQQAFRLGIPAIQVNVYEKDEIKAVRGYLGVAIFYEDKVEKIPVVKEASNLEYLLTSKILKLTAGKQRVVGIILGKGESKLEDFKVLKDTLSNEMTVRVIDSIIPPSTNCLMVIGLDSLRESQKKAI
;
A
#
# COMPACT_ATOMS: atom_id res chain seq x y z
N MET A 1 22.14 11.48 74.11
CA MET A 1 21.35 12.07 73.00
C MET A 1 21.13 11.02 71.92
N LYS A 2 19.93 11.02 71.30
CA LYS A 2 19.23 9.89 70.65
C LYS A 2 19.95 9.22 69.46
N GLY A 3 20.15 7.89 69.54
CA GLY A 3 20.52 7.04 68.39
C GLY A 3 19.33 6.91 67.44
N LYS A 4 19.44 7.46 66.22
CA LYS A 4 18.39 7.38 65.20
C LYS A 4 18.32 5.95 64.64
N ASN A 5 17.12 5.37 64.64
CA ASN A 5 16.79 4.06 64.09
C ASN A 5 16.95 4.04 62.55
N ILE A 6 18.17 3.78 62.07
CA ILE A 6 18.50 3.68 60.64
C ILE A 6 17.80 2.47 59.99
N ARG A 7 17.49 1.41 60.75
CA ARG A 7 16.84 0.19 60.26
C ARG A 7 15.38 0.38 59.81
N ALA A 8 14.60 1.20 60.52
CA ALA A 8 13.19 1.42 60.15
C ALA A 8 13.05 2.24 58.86
N LYS A 9 13.94 3.21 58.64
CA LYS A 9 13.95 4.08 57.45
C LYS A 9 14.22 3.29 56.16
N ASN A 10 15.02 2.23 56.25
CA ASN A 10 15.29 1.35 55.11
C ASN A 10 14.09 0.47 54.74
N TRP A 11 13.25 0.07 55.69
CA TRP A 11 12.06 -0.73 55.39
C TRP A 11 11.02 0.10 54.62
N PHE A 12 10.83 1.36 54.98
CA PHE A 12 9.96 2.27 54.22
C PHE A 12 10.45 2.46 52.78
N PHE A 13 11.76 2.52 52.57
CA PHE A 13 12.35 2.60 51.23
C PHE A 13 12.09 1.32 50.41
N VAL A 14 12.23 0.14 51.03
CA VAL A 14 11.94 -1.14 50.38
C VAL A 14 10.44 -1.28 50.03
N ILE A 15 9.54 -0.88 50.93
CA ILE A 15 8.09 -0.87 50.66
C ILE A 15 7.77 0.09 49.52
N TYR A 16 8.39 1.27 49.50
CA TYR A 16 8.17 2.25 48.43
C TYR A 16 8.61 1.72 47.07
N ILE A 17 9.77 1.06 46.98
CA ILE A 17 10.23 0.43 45.74
C ILE A 17 9.28 -0.68 45.29
N LEU A 18 8.83 -1.54 46.21
CA LEU A 18 7.88 -2.61 45.90
C LEU A 18 6.54 -2.06 45.40
N ALA A 19 6.01 -1.01 46.04
CA ALA A 19 4.77 -0.36 45.64
C ALA A 19 4.90 0.32 44.27
N ALA A 20 6.04 0.99 44.00
CA ALA A 20 6.32 1.58 42.69
C ALA A 20 6.41 0.51 41.59
N PHE A 21 7.05 -0.62 41.87
CA PHE A 21 7.14 -1.75 40.94
C PHE A 21 5.76 -2.34 40.62
N LEU A 22 4.91 -2.48 41.64
CA LEU A 22 3.53 -2.94 41.50
C LEU A 22 2.68 -1.97 40.65
N LEU A 23 2.81 -0.67 40.88
CA LEU A 23 2.11 0.35 40.09
C LEU A 23 2.57 0.36 38.63
N ILE A 24 3.87 0.26 38.38
CA ILE A 24 4.42 0.15 37.01
C ILE A 24 3.87 -1.10 36.32
N ASN A 25 3.76 -2.22 37.01
CA ASN A 25 3.22 -3.45 36.46
C ASN A 25 1.72 -3.31 36.08
N ILE A 26 0.92 -2.69 36.96
CA ILE A 26 -0.52 -2.42 36.71
C ILE A 26 -0.73 -1.42 35.56
N ILE A 27 0.12 -0.39 35.46
CA ILE A 27 0.05 0.56 34.34
C ILE A 27 0.49 -0.13 33.03
N SER A 28 1.47 -1.03 33.10
CA SER A 28 1.95 -1.82 31.96
C SER A 28 0.88 -2.75 31.39
N THR A 29 0.00 -3.31 32.23
CA THR A 29 -1.07 -4.20 31.75
C THR A 29 -2.22 -3.46 31.06
N ASN A 30 -2.47 -2.18 31.38
CA ASN A 30 -3.55 -1.40 30.78
C ASN A 30 -3.12 -0.56 29.58
N TRP A 31 -1.82 -0.34 29.36
CA TRP A 31 -1.31 0.40 28.21
C TRP A 31 -0.69 -0.56 27.19
N HIS A 32 -1.51 -1.15 26.32
CA HIS A 32 -1.03 -1.90 25.16
C HIS A 32 -0.50 -0.95 24.06
N ALA A 33 0.43 -0.07 24.39
CA ALA A 33 1.31 0.52 23.38
C ALA A 33 2.31 -0.57 23.02
N ARG A 34 2.00 -1.36 21.99
CA ARG A 34 2.98 -2.25 21.36
C ARG A 34 4.06 -1.38 20.71
N LEU A 35 5.01 -0.89 21.51
CA LEU A 35 6.30 -0.47 21.01
C LEU A 35 7.08 -1.75 20.75
N ASP A 36 6.83 -2.32 19.57
CA ASP A 36 7.62 -3.43 19.06
C ASP A 36 9.03 -2.89 18.79
N LEU A 37 9.93 -3.11 19.75
CA LEU A 37 11.35 -2.75 19.69
C LEU A 37 12.18 -3.88 19.08
N THR A 38 11.56 -4.90 18.50
CA THR A 38 12.29 -5.91 17.75
C THR A 38 12.76 -5.33 16.41
N GLU A 39 13.99 -5.65 16.05
CA GLU A 39 14.72 -5.17 14.88
C GLU A 39 14.20 -5.76 13.55
N ASN A 40 12.91 -6.15 13.50
CA ASN A 40 12.25 -6.71 12.32
C ASN A 40 11.50 -5.64 11.51
N LYS A 41 11.93 -4.37 11.58
CA LYS A 41 11.44 -3.23 10.79
C LYS A 41 11.70 -3.32 9.28
N ARG A 42 11.92 -4.52 8.71
CA ARG A 42 12.17 -4.64 7.27
C ARG A 42 10.91 -4.37 6.44
N TYR A 43 9.72 -4.54 7.04
CA TYR A 43 8.44 -4.15 6.45
C TYR A 43 7.65 -3.40 7.52
N THR A 44 7.66 -2.09 7.42
CA THR A 44 6.70 -1.26 8.11
C THR A 44 6.06 -0.43 7.03
N LEU A 45 4.74 -0.58 6.85
CA LEU A 45 4.04 0.17 5.82
C LEU A 45 4.33 1.66 5.96
N SER A 46 4.47 2.34 4.83
CA SER A 46 4.51 3.79 4.81
C SER A 46 3.24 4.37 5.44
N SER A 47 3.37 5.57 6.01
CA SER A 47 2.22 6.28 6.59
C SER A 47 1.08 6.45 5.58
N SER A 48 1.43 6.74 4.32
CA SER A 48 0.46 6.88 3.21
C SER A 48 -0.29 5.58 2.94
N THR A 49 0.41 4.43 2.89
CA THR A 49 -0.26 3.13 2.74
C THR A 49 -1.21 2.85 3.90
N LYS A 50 -0.79 3.12 5.15
CA LYS A 50 -1.65 2.92 6.33
C LYS A 50 -2.91 3.77 6.26
N GLU A 51 -2.81 5.02 5.81
CA GLU A 51 -3.96 5.91 5.63
C GLU A 51 -4.93 5.39 4.56
N ILE A 52 -4.40 4.96 3.41
CA ILE A 52 -5.21 4.37 2.33
C ILE A 52 -5.99 3.15 2.83
N LEU A 53 -5.33 2.24 3.55
CA LEU A 53 -5.93 1.02 4.06
C LEU A 53 -7.02 1.29 5.12
N LYS A 54 -6.81 2.27 5.99
CA LYS A 54 -7.80 2.66 7.01
C LYS A 54 -9.08 3.26 6.39
N ASN A 55 -8.92 3.97 5.28
CA ASN A 55 -9.98 4.70 4.61
C ASN A 55 -10.64 3.91 3.47
N LEU A 56 -10.41 2.59 3.38
CA LEU A 56 -11.16 1.75 2.44
C LEU A 56 -12.65 1.84 2.75
N ASP A 57 -13.51 2.02 1.75
CA ASP A 57 -14.96 2.09 1.96
C ASP A 57 -15.59 0.69 2.00
N ASP A 58 -15.17 -0.20 1.08
CA ASP A 58 -15.64 -1.59 0.99
C ASP A 58 -14.47 -2.61 1.04
N ILE A 59 -14.77 -3.90 0.86
CA ILE A 59 -13.84 -5.02 0.92
C ILE A 59 -12.99 -5.08 -0.36
N VAL A 60 -11.67 -5.10 -0.17
CA VAL A 60 -10.67 -5.43 -1.18
C VAL A 60 -10.29 -6.91 -1.05
N ILE A 61 -10.49 -7.69 -2.11
CA ILE A 61 -10.09 -9.11 -2.16
C ILE A 61 -8.78 -9.22 -2.94
N VAL A 62 -7.76 -9.79 -2.32
CA VAL A 62 -6.44 -10.02 -2.92
C VAL A 62 -6.27 -11.53 -3.14
N LYS A 63 -6.27 -11.95 -4.41
CA LYS A 63 -6.00 -13.34 -4.80
C LYS A 63 -4.56 -13.47 -5.26
N VAL A 64 -3.76 -14.20 -4.49
CA VAL A 64 -2.35 -14.47 -4.78
C VAL A 64 -2.24 -15.83 -5.46
N PHE A 65 -1.64 -15.84 -6.65
CA PHE A 65 -1.36 -17.04 -7.43
C PHE A 65 0.13 -17.33 -7.35
N PHE A 66 0.50 -18.28 -6.49
CA PHE A 66 1.88 -18.64 -6.22
C PHE A 66 2.07 -20.16 -6.27
N SER A 67 3.01 -20.63 -7.09
CA SER A 67 3.30 -22.05 -7.21
C SER A 67 4.34 -22.53 -6.21
N GLU A 68 4.10 -23.68 -5.56
CA GLU A 68 5.02 -24.23 -4.56
C GLU A 68 6.31 -24.81 -5.16
N ASN A 69 6.29 -25.20 -6.44
CA ASN A 69 7.42 -25.78 -7.14
C ASN A 69 8.43 -24.75 -7.67
N LEU A 70 8.29 -23.45 -7.34
CA LEU A 70 9.19 -22.42 -7.83
C LEU A 70 10.64 -22.62 -7.30
N PRO A 71 11.65 -22.20 -8.07
CA PRO A 71 13.05 -22.27 -7.64
C PRO A 71 13.27 -21.62 -6.27
N PRO A 72 14.23 -22.12 -5.46
CA PRO A 72 14.47 -21.65 -4.09
C PRO A 72 14.67 -20.14 -3.96
N TYR A 73 15.27 -19.48 -4.95
CA TYR A 73 15.52 -18.03 -4.91
C TYR A 73 14.25 -17.18 -5.05
N LEU A 74 13.13 -17.76 -5.50
CA LEU A 74 11.82 -17.09 -5.58
C LEU A 74 10.94 -17.33 -4.35
N LEU A 75 11.25 -18.36 -3.55
CA LEU A 75 10.47 -18.67 -2.34
C LEU A 75 10.43 -17.52 -1.31
N PRO A 76 11.51 -16.75 -1.08
CA PRO A 76 11.46 -15.60 -0.18
C PRO A 76 10.42 -14.53 -0.56
N ILE A 77 10.16 -14.36 -1.87
CA ILE A 77 9.16 -13.40 -2.36
C ILE A 77 7.77 -13.78 -1.86
N LYS A 78 7.47 -15.09 -1.76
CA LYS A 78 6.19 -15.59 -1.22
C LYS A 78 5.99 -15.14 0.21
N GLU A 79 6.98 -15.40 1.06
CA GLU A 79 6.90 -15.13 2.48
C GLU A 79 6.83 -13.62 2.72
N GLN A 80 7.63 -12.82 1.99
CA GLN A 80 7.58 -11.37 2.07
C GLN A 80 6.22 -10.80 1.61
N LEU A 81 5.64 -11.33 0.54
CA LEU A 81 4.30 -10.94 0.09
C LEU A 81 3.24 -11.30 1.13
N LYS A 82 3.34 -12.49 1.74
CA LYS A 82 2.43 -12.94 2.78
C LYS A 82 2.51 -12.05 4.02
N ASP A 83 3.71 -11.76 4.50
CA ASP A 83 3.94 -10.89 5.65
C ASP A 83 3.40 -9.48 5.39
N LEU A 84 3.65 -8.94 4.20
CA LEU A 84 3.13 -7.63 3.77
C LEU A 84 1.60 -7.60 3.76
N LEU A 85 0.95 -8.64 3.22
CA LEU A 85 -0.50 -8.73 3.16
C LEU A 85 -1.15 -8.94 4.55
N GLU A 86 -0.48 -9.62 5.48
CA GLU A 86 -0.90 -9.66 6.88
C GLU A 86 -0.80 -8.29 7.54
N GLU A 87 0.26 -7.51 7.26
CA GLU A 87 0.35 -6.13 7.72
C GLU A 87 -0.80 -5.29 7.14
N TYR A 88 -1.12 -5.44 5.84
CA TYR A 88 -2.26 -4.74 5.22
C TYR A 88 -3.58 -5.06 5.93
N LYS A 89 -3.85 -6.34 6.21
CA LYS A 89 -5.05 -6.78 6.96
C LYS A 89 -5.14 -6.11 8.33
N SER A 90 -4.01 -5.96 9.02
CA SER A 90 -3.97 -5.34 10.36
C SER A 90 -4.39 -3.87 10.38
N TYR A 91 -4.14 -3.13 9.28
CA TYR A 91 -4.51 -1.71 9.15
C TYR A 91 -5.85 -1.47 8.45
N ALA A 92 -6.37 -2.46 7.72
CA ALA A 92 -7.58 -2.31 6.91
C ALA A 92 -8.91 -2.57 7.65
N HIS A 93 -8.89 -2.78 8.98
CA HIS A 93 -10.10 -2.98 9.79
C HIS A 93 -11.06 -4.06 9.25
N GLY A 94 -10.51 -5.16 8.73
CA GLY A 94 -11.30 -6.26 8.15
C GLY A 94 -11.73 -6.07 6.68
N LYS A 95 -11.35 -4.95 6.04
CA LYS A 95 -11.66 -4.63 4.63
C LYS A 95 -10.64 -5.19 3.63
N ILE A 96 -9.65 -5.97 4.08
CA ILE A 96 -8.75 -6.71 3.20
C ILE A 96 -8.96 -8.20 3.45
N GLN A 97 -9.28 -8.94 2.39
CA GLN A 97 -9.34 -10.40 2.38
C GLN A 97 -8.26 -10.93 1.45
N VAL A 98 -7.58 -12.00 1.86
CA VAL A 98 -6.44 -12.56 1.12
C VAL A 98 -6.66 -14.04 0.91
N GLU A 99 -6.52 -14.48 -0.35
CA GLU A 99 -6.66 -15.87 -0.75
C GLU A 99 -5.41 -16.31 -1.51
N PHE A 100 -4.83 -17.45 -1.14
CA PHE A 100 -3.68 -18.03 -1.83
C PHE A 100 -4.09 -19.24 -2.66
N PHE A 101 -3.65 -19.27 -3.90
CA PHE A 101 -3.91 -20.34 -4.86
C PHE A 101 -2.61 -20.83 -5.46
N ASP A 102 -2.52 -22.14 -5.67
CA ASP A 102 -1.48 -22.75 -6.51
C ASP A 102 -2.11 -23.27 -7.81
N PRO A 103 -1.98 -22.52 -8.93
CA PRO A 103 -2.52 -22.94 -10.22
C PRO A 103 -1.94 -24.24 -10.78
N THR A 104 -0.80 -24.72 -10.26
CA THR A 104 -0.18 -25.96 -10.75
C THR A 104 -0.89 -27.21 -10.24
N LYS A 105 -1.72 -27.08 -9.20
CA LYS A 105 -2.43 -28.21 -8.56
C LYS A 105 -3.80 -28.51 -9.20
N ASP A 106 -4.42 -27.54 -9.88
CA ASP A 106 -5.76 -27.70 -10.47
C ASP A 106 -5.89 -26.90 -11.77
N LYS A 107 -6.36 -27.55 -12.85
CA LYS A 107 -6.67 -26.92 -14.14
C LYS A 107 -7.68 -25.78 -14.03
N LYS A 108 -8.62 -25.84 -13.08
CA LYS A 108 -9.59 -24.75 -12.86
C LYS A 108 -8.90 -23.49 -12.34
N LEU A 109 -7.94 -23.64 -11.42
CA LEU A 109 -7.11 -22.54 -10.92
C LEU A 109 -6.18 -22.01 -12.00
N GLU A 110 -5.61 -22.88 -12.84
CA GLU A 110 -4.84 -22.49 -14.03
C GLU A 110 -5.65 -21.59 -14.97
N GLN A 111 -6.87 -22.01 -15.31
CA GLN A 111 -7.76 -21.22 -16.16
C GLN A 111 -8.20 -19.92 -15.49
N GLN A 112 -8.40 -19.92 -14.16
CA GLN A 112 -8.73 -18.72 -13.42
C GLN A 112 -7.59 -17.71 -13.45
N ALA A 113 -6.35 -18.13 -13.19
CA ALA A 113 -5.17 -17.27 -13.28
C ALA A 113 -5.04 -16.69 -14.69
N PHE A 114 -5.23 -17.52 -15.72
CA PHE A 114 -5.21 -17.08 -17.12
C PHE A 114 -6.27 -16.00 -17.42
N ARG A 115 -7.53 -16.21 -17.01
CA ARG A 115 -8.62 -15.22 -17.20
C ARG A 115 -8.35 -13.90 -16.49
N LEU A 116 -7.67 -13.94 -15.35
CA LEU A 116 -7.25 -12.75 -14.60
C LEU A 116 -5.98 -12.11 -15.18
N GLY A 117 -5.43 -12.67 -16.26
CA GLY A 117 -4.24 -12.16 -16.94
C GLY A 117 -2.96 -12.36 -16.14
N ILE A 118 -2.89 -13.45 -15.37
CA ILE A 118 -1.70 -13.88 -14.64
C ILE A 118 -1.10 -15.07 -15.40
N PRO A 119 -0.03 -14.83 -16.19
CA PRO A 119 0.58 -15.87 -17.02
C PRO A 119 1.42 -16.84 -16.18
N ALA A 120 1.59 -18.06 -16.71
CA ALA A 120 2.65 -18.93 -16.23
C ALA A 120 4.00 -18.38 -16.65
N ILE A 121 4.97 -18.42 -15.75
CA ILE A 121 6.37 -18.14 -16.04
C ILE A 121 7.15 -19.45 -16.16
N GLN A 122 8.14 -19.49 -17.05
CA GLN A 122 9.12 -20.56 -17.12
C GLN A 122 10.41 -20.07 -16.50
N VAL A 123 10.95 -20.87 -15.59
CA VAL A 123 12.14 -20.51 -14.83
C VAL A 123 13.15 -21.65 -14.93
N ASN A 124 14.37 -21.33 -15.32
CA ASN A 124 15.41 -22.32 -15.47
C ASN A 124 16.04 -22.63 -14.12
N VAL A 125 16.07 -23.90 -13.75
CA VAL A 125 16.69 -24.41 -12.53
C VAL A 125 17.90 -25.26 -12.94
N TYR A 126 19.05 -24.96 -12.35
CA TYR A 126 20.26 -25.74 -12.53
C TYR A 126 20.32 -26.82 -11.45
N GLU A 127 20.19 -28.08 -11.85
CA GLU A 127 20.19 -29.21 -10.94
C GLU A 127 21.18 -30.26 -11.48
N LYS A 128 22.33 -30.43 -10.80
CA LYS A 128 23.36 -31.44 -11.12
C LYS A 128 23.71 -31.50 -12.62
N ASP A 129 24.12 -30.36 -13.18
CA ASP A 129 24.53 -30.17 -14.59
C ASP A 129 23.40 -30.23 -15.64
N GLU A 130 22.13 -30.41 -15.24
CA GLU A 130 20.97 -30.27 -16.13
C GLU A 130 20.23 -28.94 -15.92
N ILE A 131 19.80 -28.33 -17.03
CA ILE A 131 18.89 -27.18 -17.02
C ILE A 131 17.46 -27.71 -17.11
N LYS A 132 16.70 -27.60 -16.02
CA LYS A 132 15.27 -27.93 -15.99
C LYS A 132 14.43 -26.66 -16.05
N ALA A 133 13.57 -26.57 -17.06
CA ALA A 133 12.57 -25.49 -17.13
C ALA A 133 11.39 -25.83 -16.22
N VAL A 134 11.25 -25.11 -15.12
CA VAL A 134 10.12 -25.23 -14.20
C VAL A 134 9.07 -24.19 -14.54
N ARG A 135 7.84 -24.64 -14.76
CA ARG A 135 6.68 -23.77 -14.97
C ARG A 135 6.01 -23.46 -13.64
N GLY A 136 5.74 -22.18 -13.37
CA GLY A 136 5.07 -21.73 -12.15
C GLY A 136 4.36 -20.39 -12.30
N TYR A 137 3.72 -19.93 -11.23
CA TYR A 137 2.95 -18.70 -11.17
C TYR A 137 3.42 -17.83 -10.01
N LEU A 138 3.44 -16.52 -10.23
CA LEU A 138 3.91 -15.52 -9.27
C LEU A 138 3.16 -14.21 -9.47
N GLY A 139 1.83 -14.24 -9.38
CA GLY A 139 0.99 -13.08 -9.70
C GLY A 139 -0.07 -12.78 -8.65
N VAL A 140 -0.64 -11.59 -8.74
CA VAL A 140 -1.69 -11.11 -7.82
C VAL A 140 -2.83 -10.50 -8.62
N ALA A 141 -4.06 -10.82 -8.25
CA ALA A 141 -5.27 -10.13 -8.70
C ALA A 141 -5.93 -9.45 -7.50
N ILE A 142 -6.36 -8.21 -7.70
CA ILE A 142 -6.96 -7.37 -6.66
C ILE A 142 -8.35 -6.98 -7.15
N PHE A 143 -9.36 -7.22 -6.32
CA PHE A 143 -10.76 -6.94 -6.60
C PHE A 143 -11.28 -5.92 -5.62
N TYR A 144 -12.13 -5.02 -6.11
CA TYR A 144 -12.87 -4.06 -5.31
C TYR A 144 -14.16 -3.74 -6.04
N GLU A 145 -15.31 -4.07 -5.45
CA GLU A 145 -16.61 -4.05 -6.13
C GLU A 145 -16.53 -4.84 -7.47
N ASP A 146 -16.94 -4.23 -8.59
CA ASP A 146 -16.88 -4.82 -9.93
C ASP A 146 -15.54 -4.61 -10.65
N LYS A 147 -14.58 -3.94 -10.01
CA LYS A 147 -13.29 -3.58 -10.62
C LYS A 147 -12.21 -4.60 -10.29
N VAL A 148 -11.31 -4.82 -11.23
CA VAL A 148 -10.14 -5.70 -11.06
C VAL A 148 -8.86 -5.03 -11.55
N GLU A 149 -7.81 -5.13 -10.74
CA GLU A 149 -6.44 -4.80 -11.12
C GLU A 149 -5.55 -6.01 -10.90
N LYS A 150 -4.39 -6.04 -11.56
CA LYS A 150 -3.49 -7.19 -11.53
C LYS A 150 -2.02 -6.79 -11.48
N ILE A 151 -1.23 -7.67 -10.88
CA ILE A 151 0.22 -7.70 -10.94
C ILE A 151 0.56 -9.04 -11.63
N PRO A 152 0.84 -9.03 -12.95
CA PRO A 152 1.00 -10.28 -13.71
C PRO A 152 2.15 -11.15 -13.20
N VAL A 153 3.26 -10.52 -12.82
CA VAL A 153 4.44 -11.20 -12.26
C VAL A 153 5.07 -10.31 -11.17
N VAL A 154 5.22 -10.84 -9.96
CA VAL A 154 5.99 -10.23 -8.87
C VAL A 154 7.45 -10.61 -9.06
N LYS A 155 8.28 -9.67 -9.53
CA LYS A 155 9.70 -9.94 -9.79
C LYS A 155 10.56 -9.82 -8.53
N GLU A 156 10.22 -8.88 -7.67
CA GLU A 156 11.03 -8.49 -6.51
C GLU A 156 10.12 -8.07 -5.36
N ALA A 157 10.54 -8.38 -4.14
CA ALA A 157 9.76 -8.06 -2.95
C ALA A 157 9.89 -6.60 -2.50
N SER A 158 10.99 -5.92 -2.85
CA SER A 158 11.27 -4.53 -2.47
C SER A 158 10.21 -3.54 -2.96
N ASN A 159 9.60 -3.81 -4.11
CA ASN A 159 8.60 -2.93 -4.74
C ASN A 159 7.14 -3.35 -4.46
N LEU A 160 6.93 -4.38 -3.63
CA LEU A 160 5.59 -4.95 -3.42
C LEU A 160 4.61 -3.97 -2.78
N GLU A 161 5.05 -3.20 -1.77
CA GLU A 161 4.16 -2.22 -1.12
C GLU A 161 3.66 -1.19 -2.14
N TYR A 162 4.56 -0.60 -2.92
CA TYR A 162 4.18 0.37 -3.93
C TYR A 162 3.22 -0.23 -4.98
N LEU A 163 3.53 -1.42 -5.49
CA LEU A 163 2.70 -2.09 -6.49
C LEU A 163 1.31 -2.43 -5.95
N LEU A 164 1.20 -2.93 -4.72
CA LEU A 164 -0.10 -3.24 -4.13
C LEU A 164 -0.88 -1.95 -3.79
N THR A 165 -0.26 -1.01 -3.08
CA THR A 165 -0.91 0.24 -2.66
C THR A 165 -1.41 1.05 -3.85
N SER A 166 -0.61 1.20 -4.91
CA SER A 166 -1.02 1.96 -6.10
C SER A 166 -2.22 1.32 -6.80
N LYS A 167 -2.27 -0.01 -6.88
CA LYS A 167 -3.40 -0.75 -7.47
C LYS A 167 -4.65 -0.69 -6.62
N ILE A 168 -4.52 -0.83 -5.31
CA ILE A 168 -5.63 -0.62 -4.37
C ILE A 168 -6.15 0.80 -4.50
N LEU A 169 -5.27 1.81 -4.44
CA LEU A 169 -5.65 3.21 -4.59
C LEU A 169 -6.37 3.46 -5.91
N LYS A 170 -5.91 2.86 -7.02
CA LYS A 170 -6.56 2.99 -8.33
C LYS A 170 -7.98 2.40 -8.33
N LEU A 171 -8.18 1.28 -7.64
CA LEU A 171 -9.49 0.62 -7.53
C LEU A 171 -10.45 1.39 -6.62
N THR A 172 -9.93 1.91 -5.51
CA THR A 172 -10.69 2.51 -4.39
C THR A 172 -10.83 4.01 -4.50
N ALA A 173 -10.04 4.68 -5.36
CA ALA A 173 -10.21 6.08 -5.65
C ALA A 173 -11.62 6.32 -6.25
N GLY A 174 -12.55 6.74 -5.38
CA GLY A 174 -13.83 7.33 -5.78
C GLY A 174 -13.59 8.58 -6.65
N LYS A 175 -14.51 8.82 -7.59
CA LYS A 175 -14.53 9.91 -8.59
C LYS A 175 -13.13 10.49 -8.91
N GLN A 176 -12.49 9.90 -9.93
CA GLN A 176 -11.33 10.43 -10.68
C GLN A 176 -10.88 11.81 -10.22
N ARG A 177 -9.70 11.91 -9.60
CA ARG A 177 -9.13 13.21 -9.22
C ARG A 177 -9.19 14.14 -10.42
N VAL A 178 -9.93 15.25 -10.32
CA VAL A 178 -10.11 16.17 -11.44
C VAL A 178 -9.02 17.24 -11.34
N VAL A 179 -8.15 17.29 -12.35
CA VAL A 179 -7.22 18.40 -12.54
C VAL A 179 -7.83 19.36 -13.55
N GLY A 180 -8.11 20.58 -13.08
CA GLY A 180 -8.49 21.68 -13.95
C GLY A 180 -7.26 22.37 -14.51
N ILE A 181 -7.20 22.59 -15.83
CA ILE A 181 -6.13 23.37 -16.48
C ILE A 181 -6.73 24.66 -17.01
N ILE A 182 -6.24 25.80 -16.55
CA ILE A 182 -6.55 27.12 -17.10
C ILE A 182 -5.37 27.57 -17.96
N LEU A 183 -5.66 27.93 -19.21
CA LEU A 183 -4.68 28.48 -20.15
C LEU A 183 -4.88 30.00 -20.27
N GLY A 184 -3.83 30.76 -19.99
CA GLY A 184 -3.74 32.18 -20.30
C GLY A 184 -3.72 32.43 -21.82
N LYS A 185 -4.03 33.65 -22.25
CA LYS A 185 -3.93 34.05 -23.66
C LYS A 185 -2.45 34.05 -24.10
N GLY A 186 -2.11 33.36 -25.19
CA GLY A 186 -0.73 33.36 -25.70
C GLY A 186 -0.38 32.14 -26.55
N GLU A 187 0.92 31.95 -26.78
CA GLU A 187 1.50 30.93 -27.68
C GLU A 187 1.34 29.49 -27.19
N SER A 188 0.99 29.29 -25.92
CA SER A 188 0.86 27.94 -25.35
C SER A 188 -0.52 27.36 -25.66
N LYS A 189 -0.57 26.52 -26.69
CA LYS A 189 -1.76 25.73 -27.03
C LYS A 189 -1.85 24.51 -26.13
N LEU A 190 -3.06 23.96 -25.99
CA LEU A 190 -3.25 22.68 -25.29
C LEU A 190 -2.42 21.55 -25.91
N GLU A 191 -2.14 21.65 -27.22
CA GLU A 191 -1.27 20.74 -27.96
C GLU A 191 0.19 20.73 -27.44
N ASP A 192 0.69 21.87 -26.96
CA ASP A 192 2.08 21.98 -26.48
C ASP A 192 2.29 21.19 -25.17
N PHE A 193 1.20 20.93 -24.44
CA PHE A 193 1.21 20.15 -23.22
C PHE A 193 0.63 18.74 -23.42
N LYS A 194 0.60 18.22 -24.65
CA LYS A 194 0.05 16.91 -24.95
C LYS A 194 0.67 15.81 -24.07
N VAL A 195 1.99 15.77 -23.92
CA VAL A 195 2.70 14.79 -23.06
C VAL A 195 2.26 14.89 -21.60
N LEU A 196 2.14 16.12 -21.08
CA LEU A 196 1.70 16.35 -19.71
C LEU A 196 0.24 15.92 -19.53
N LYS A 197 -0.64 16.32 -20.47
CA LYS A 197 -2.05 15.93 -20.48
C LYS A 197 -2.19 14.41 -20.52
N ASP A 198 -1.46 13.73 -21.40
CA ASP A 198 -1.50 12.28 -21.56
C ASP A 198 -0.99 11.58 -20.28
N THR A 199 0.09 12.09 -19.68
CA THR A 199 0.65 11.56 -18.42
C THR A 199 -0.32 11.70 -17.25
N LEU A 200 -0.92 12.89 -17.09
CA LEU A 200 -1.93 13.14 -16.05
C LEU A 200 -3.21 12.35 -16.29
N SER A 201 -3.61 12.19 -17.57
CA SER A 201 -4.82 11.45 -17.94
C SER A 201 -4.76 9.96 -17.64
N ASN A 202 -3.56 9.40 -17.40
CA ASN A 202 -3.40 8.00 -17.01
C ASN A 202 -3.98 7.70 -15.61
N GLU A 203 -3.98 8.69 -14.72
CA GLU A 203 -4.35 8.53 -13.31
C GLU A 203 -5.42 9.53 -12.83
N MET A 204 -5.71 10.58 -13.61
CA MET A 204 -6.55 11.72 -13.24
C MET A 204 -7.45 12.15 -14.40
N THR A 205 -8.56 12.81 -14.11
CA THR A 205 -9.40 13.43 -15.14
C THR A 205 -8.95 14.85 -15.39
N VAL A 206 -8.34 15.08 -16.55
CA VAL A 206 -7.88 16.41 -16.95
C VAL A 206 -9.02 17.16 -17.65
N ARG A 207 -9.39 18.33 -17.14
CA ARG A 207 -10.38 19.24 -17.75
C ARG A 207 -9.75 20.58 -18.07
N VAL A 208 -9.94 21.07 -19.28
CA VAL A 208 -9.60 22.46 -19.60
C VAL A 208 -10.73 23.35 -19.11
N ILE A 209 -10.40 24.38 -18.33
CA ILE A 209 -11.36 25.28 -17.70
C ILE A 209 -11.15 26.68 -18.27
N ASP A 210 -12.19 27.21 -18.90
CA ASP A 210 -12.11 28.54 -19.51
C ASP A 210 -12.40 29.67 -18.52
N SER A 211 -13.39 29.51 -17.63
CA SER A 211 -13.80 30.60 -16.72
C SER A 211 -14.57 30.16 -15.47
N ILE A 212 -15.16 28.96 -15.42
CA ILE A 212 -15.90 28.49 -14.24
C ILE A 212 -15.25 27.19 -13.75
N ILE A 213 -14.71 27.20 -12.54
CA ILE A 213 -14.07 26.03 -11.94
C ILE A 213 -15.16 25.13 -11.34
N PRO A 214 -15.34 23.88 -11.83
CA PRO A 214 -16.30 22.96 -11.24
C PRO A 214 -15.97 22.69 -9.77
N PRO A 215 -16.95 22.63 -8.85
CA PRO A 215 -16.71 22.31 -7.42
C PRO A 215 -16.05 20.95 -7.20
N SER A 216 -16.12 20.06 -8.18
CA SER A 216 -15.45 18.76 -8.19
C SER A 216 -13.96 18.81 -8.56
N THR A 217 -13.38 19.99 -8.75
CA THR A 217 -11.96 20.16 -9.14
C THR A 217 -11.07 20.03 -7.91
N ASN A 218 -10.20 19.01 -7.89
CA ASN A 218 -9.33 18.75 -6.74
C ASN A 218 -8.03 19.55 -6.79
N CYS A 219 -7.56 19.89 -7.99
CA CYS A 219 -6.32 20.61 -8.23
C CYS A 219 -6.50 21.50 -9.46
N LEU A 220 -6.00 22.73 -9.38
CA LEU A 220 -6.03 23.68 -10.49
C LEU A 220 -4.59 24.00 -10.93
N MET A 221 -4.30 23.76 -12.20
CA MET A 221 -3.05 24.13 -12.85
C MET A 221 -3.30 25.35 -13.73
N VAL A 222 -2.53 26.41 -13.49
CA VAL A 222 -2.64 27.68 -14.21
C VAL A 222 -1.38 27.86 -15.03
N ILE A 223 -1.53 27.89 -16.36
CA ILE A 223 -0.41 28.03 -17.30
C ILE A 223 -0.52 29.41 -17.95
N GLY A 224 0.55 30.19 -17.92
CA GLY A 224 0.54 31.58 -18.40
C GLY A 224 -0.18 32.52 -17.44
N LEU A 225 0.28 32.57 -16.18
CA LEU A 225 -0.34 33.35 -15.10
C LEU A 225 -0.49 34.84 -15.47
N ASP A 226 0.51 35.41 -16.14
CA ASP A 226 0.54 36.83 -16.52
C ASP A 226 -0.44 37.18 -17.66
N SER A 227 -0.96 36.17 -18.36
CA SER A 227 -1.82 36.35 -19.53
C SER A 227 -3.25 35.86 -19.32
N LEU A 228 -3.66 35.68 -18.07
CA LEU A 228 -5.03 35.32 -17.71
C LEU A 228 -6.05 36.41 -18.09
N ARG A 229 -7.22 35.97 -18.55
CA ARG A 229 -8.38 36.85 -18.75
C ARG A 229 -8.94 37.29 -17.39
N GLU A 230 -9.58 38.45 -17.34
CA GLU A 230 -10.23 38.95 -16.12
C GLU A 230 -11.29 37.99 -15.57
N SER A 231 -11.98 37.22 -16.43
CA SER A 231 -12.91 36.18 -15.98
C SER A 231 -12.21 35.00 -15.31
N GLN A 232 -11.00 34.64 -15.75
CA GLN A 232 -10.17 33.58 -15.15
C GLN A 232 -9.57 34.05 -13.82
N LYS A 233 -9.09 35.29 -13.76
CA LYS A 233 -8.56 35.89 -12.52
C LYS A 233 -9.61 35.98 -11.40
N LYS A 234 -10.88 36.18 -11.76
CA LYS A 234 -12.00 36.19 -10.81
C LYS A 234 -12.43 34.79 -10.35
N ALA A 235 -12.07 33.75 -11.10
CA ALA A 235 -12.50 32.38 -10.85
C ALA A 235 -11.50 31.58 -10.01
N ILE A 236 -10.22 31.98 -10.02
CA ILE A 236 -9.13 31.45 -9.19
C ILE A 236 -9.19 32.10 -7.81
#